data_AF-A0AAV5C7A3-F1
#
_entry.id   AF-A0AAV5C7A3-F1
#
_cell.length_a   1.000
_cell.length_b   1.000
_cell.length_c   1.000
_cell.angle_alpha   90.00
_cell.angle_beta   90.00
_cell.angle_gamma   90.00
#
_symmetry.space_group_name_H-M   'P 1'
#
loop_
_entity.id
_entity.type
_entity.pdbx_description
1 polymer ?
#
loop_
_entity_poly.entity_id
_entity_poly.type
_entity_poly.pdbx_seq_one_letter_code
_entity_poly.pdbx_strand_id
1 'polypeptide(L)'
;MWDYCQRYSGGSVTAARALAAGEADIAINWSGGMHHACRGKASGFCYVNDITMAVTELLAHFRRVLYLDIDVHHGDGVEAAFADSNRVMTVSFHQRTNNEFFPFNTGFVDDVGEGAGMYRTLNVPMKEGMDDEGYHRMFRPIMAKVMEVFQPEAVVMQCGADSLSGDKLGRLNLSIRGHARCVAFMRSFNVPLLLLGGGGYTVNHVAACWCYETAVAVGKEIHDDIPPHWYDHYYQDQGYKIHYPVKQGRNKNDKGEAYITTTNKVLDHLSKLEAAPSVQFKDPKKPATIHAHYLF
;
A
#
# COMPACT_ATOMS: atom_id res chain seq x y z
N MET A 1 6.84 9.33 22.15
CA MET A 1 6.01 8.32 21.44
C MET A 1 4.74 8.95 20.86
N TRP A 2 3.92 9.66 21.64
CA TRP A 2 2.70 10.28 21.10
C TRP A 2 2.97 11.32 20.00
N ASP A 3 3.94 12.21 20.19
CA ASP A 3 4.32 13.20 19.17
C ASP A 3 4.74 12.56 17.84
N TYR A 4 5.39 11.40 17.89
CA TYR A 4 5.72 10.61 16.69
C TYR A 4 4.45 10.16 15.98
N CYS A 5 3.47 9.63 16.74
CA CYS A 5 2.17 9.25 16.22
C CYS A 5 1.40 10.42 15.60
N GLN A 6 1.41 11.58 16.24
CA GLN A 6 0.77 12.78 15.73
C GLN A 6 1.38 13.25 14.40
N ARG A 7 2.71 13.18 14.25
CA ARG A 7 3.40 13.65 13.04
C ARG A 7 3.06 12.80 11.83
N TYR A 8 3.22 11.47 11.91
CA TYR A 8 2.93 10.63 10.75
C TYR A 8 1.43 10.61 10.43
N SER A 9 0.57 10.61 11.46
CA SER A 9 -0.89 10.62 11.25
C SER A 9 -1.37 11.94 10.65
N GLY A 10 -0.85 13.07 11.15
CA GLY A 10 -1.13 14.38 10.59
C GLY A 10 -0.67 14.52 9.14
N GLY A 11 0.48 13.94 8.79
CA GLY A 11 0.98 13.87 7.42
C GLY A 11 0.00 13.15 6.49
N SER A 12 -0.45 11.95 6.86
CA SER A 12 -1.38 11.15 6.03
C SER A 12 -2.74 11.80 5.87
N VAL A 13 -3.30 12.41 6.93
CA VAL A 13 -4.56 13.16 6.85
C VAL A 13 -4.42 14.42 5.99
N THR A 14 -3.32 15.16 6.14
CA THR A 14 -3.07 16.38 5.34
C THR A 14 -2.91 16.02 3.86
N ALA A 15 -2.19 14.94 3.56
CA ALA A 15 -2.03 14.42 2.20
C ALA A 15 -3.39 14.00 1.59
N ALA A 16 -4.23 13.30 2.36
CA ALA A 16 -5.59 12.96 1.94
C ALA A 16 -6.45 14.20 1.63
N ARG A 17 -6.35 15.25 2.44
CA ARG A 17 -7.05 16.53 2.20
C ARG A 17 -6.58 17.23 0.93
N ALA A 18 -5.28 17.28 0.68
CA ALA A 18 -4.73 17.88 -0.53
C ALA A 18 -5.24 17.16 -1.79
N LEU A 19 -5.29 15.82 -1.77
CA LEU A 19 -5.88 15.02 -2.85
C LEU A 19 -7.38 15.30 -3.02
N ALA A 20 -8.14 15.30 -1.92
CA ALA A 20 -9.58 15.55 -1.94
C ALA A 20 -9.95 16.97 -2.41
N ALA A 21 -9.09 17.96 -2.15
CA ALA A 21 -9.24 19.34 -2.60
C ALA A 21 -8.77 19.56 -4.06
N GLY A 22 -8.16 18.56 -4.69
CA GLY A 22 -7.56 18.70 -6.03
C GLY A 22 -6.30 19.57 -6.06
N GLU A 23 -5.65 19.76 -4.91
CA GLU A 23 -4.39 20.53 -4.80
C GLU A 23 -3.17 19.72 -5.25
N ALA A 24 -3.32 18.39 -5.33
CA ALA A 24 -2.31 17.47 -5.83
C ALA A 24 -2.96 16.26 -6.52
N ASP A 25 -2.31 15.72 -7.56
CA ASP A 25 -2.67 14.43 -8.16
C ASP A 25 -2.07 13.25 -7.37
N ILE A 26 -0.88 13.46 -6.80
CA ILE A 26 -0.15 12.48 -5.99
C ILE A 26 0.36 13.19 -4.74
N ALA A 27 0.12 12.60 -3.58
CA ALA A 27 0.67 13.04 -2.30
C ALA A 27 1.49 11.92 -1.66
N ILE A 28 2.57 12.29 -0.96
CA ILE A 28 3.54 11.33 -0.41
C ILE A 28 3.76 11.60 1.08
N ASN A 29 3.68 10.55 1.91
CA ASN A 29 4.09 10.59 3.30
C ASN A 29 4.85 9.31 3.68
N TRP A 30 6.17 9.32 3.48
CA TRP A 30 7.05 8.21 3.85
C TRP A 30 7.13 7.91 5.36
N SER A 31 6.67 8.83 6.22
CA SER A 31 6.63 8.59 7.67
C SER A 31 5.42 7.79 8.13
N GLY A 32 4.37 7.73 7.30
CA GLY A 32 3.13 6.99 7.58
C GLY A 32 3.15 5.55 7.08
N GLY A 33 1.98 4.94 7.00
CA GLY A 33 1.82 3.56 6.52
C GLY A 33 1.81 2.50 7.65
N MET A 34 1.38 2.88 8.85
CA MET A 34 1.40 2.02 10.04
C MET A 34 0.17 1.07 10.06
N HIS A 35 0.21 0.04 9.21
CA HIS A 35 -0.95 -0.78 8.85
C HIS A 35 -1.44 -1.81 9.90
N HIS A 36 -0.64 -2.14 10.93
CA HIS A 36 -1.01 -3.15 11.92
C HIS A 36 -1.80 -2.62 13.12
N ALA A 37 -1.91 -1.29 13.27
CA ALA A 37 -2.64 -0.73 14.40
C ALA A 37 -4.15 -1.01 14.26
N CYS A 38 -4.77 -1.55 15.31
CA CYS A 38 -6.19 -1.89 15.35
C CYS A 38 -6.93 -1.03 16.39
N ARG A 39 -8.27 -1.00 16.29
CA ARG A 39 -9.10 -0.32 17.29
C ARG A 39 -8.85 -0.90 18.69
N GLY A 40 -8.31 -0.07 19.58
CA GLY A 40 -8.01 -0.45 20.97
C GLY A 40 -6.76 -1.33 21.15
N LYS A 41 -5.91 -1.51 20.13
CA LYS A 41 -4.72 -2.37 20.20
C LYS A 41 -3.60 -1.88 19.28
N ALA A 42 -2.42 -1.63 19.85
CA ALA A 42 -1.17 -1.51 19.10
C ALA A 42 -0.64 -2.90 18.71
N SER A 43 -0.03 -3.03 17.52
CA SER A 43 0.47 -4.30 16.98
C SER A 43 1.57 -4.04 15.97
N GLY A 44 2.56 -4.93 15.82
CA GLY A 44 3.59 -4.85 14.76
C GLY A 44 4.27 -3.48 14.65
N PHE A 45 4.70 -2.89 15.77
CA PHE A 45 5.28 -1.53 15.84
C PHE A 45 4.34 -0.37 15.43
N CYS A 46 3.08 -0.65 15.12
CA CYS A 46 2.06 0.33 14.76
C CYS A 46 1.20 0.70 15.99
N TYR A 47 1.07 1.99 16.27
CA TYR A 47 0.35 2.51 17.45
C TYR A 47 -0.94 3.24 17.08
N VAL A 48 -0.92 4.04 16.00
CA VAL A 48 -2.08 4.71 15.40
C VAL A 48 -2.11 4.32 13.93
N ASN A 49 -3.28 3.94 13.43
CA ASN A 49 -3.44 3.55 12.04
C ASN A 49 -3.75 4.80 11.19
N ASP A 50 -2.70 5.49 10.77
CA ASP A 50 -2.81 6.71 9.96
C ASP A 50 -3.48 6.48 8.60
N ILE A 51 -3.35 5.26 8.07
CA ILE A 51 -3.98 4.84 6.82
C ILE A 51 -5.50 4.88 6.97
N THR A 52 -6.05 4.28 8.05
CA THR A 52 -7.50 4.30 8.28
C THR A 52 -8.05 5.72 8.42
N MET A 53 -7.26 6.63 9.01
CA MET A 53 -7.61 8.04 9.10
C MET A 53 -7.62 8.72 7.72
N ALA A 54 -6.60 8.48 6.90
CA ALA A 54 -6.52 9.01 5.53
C ALA A 54 -7.65 8.48 4.63
N VAL A 55 -7.93 7.17 4.68
CA VAL A 55 -9.05 6.57 3.94
C VAL A 55 -10.39 7.16 4.39
N THR A 56 -10.58 7.35 5.71
CA THR A 56 -11.81 7.97 6.24
C THR A 56 -11.98 9.41 5.76
N GLU A 57 -10.90 10.20 5.72
CA GLU A 57 -10.92 11.56 5.16
C GLU A 57 -11.27 11.55 3.67
N LEU A 58 -10.67 10.66 2.87
CA LEU A 58 -10.99 10.52 1.44
C LEU A 58 -12.44 10.10 1.21
N LEU A 59 -13.03 9.26 2.07
CA LEU A 59 -14.43 8.86 1.98
C LEU A 59 -15.43 10.01 2.21
N ALA A 60 -15.01 11.18 2.69
CA ALA A 60 -15.87 12.35 2.73
C ALA A 60 -16.09 12.95 1.31
N HIS A 61 -15.19 12.67 0.37
CA HIS A 61 -15.19 13.25 -0.98
C HIS A 61 -15.36 12.20 -2.09
N PHE A 62 -14.88 10.98 -1.87
CA PHE A 62 -14.86 9.90 -2.84
C PHE A 62 -15.81 8.76 -2.41
N ARG A 63 -16.58 8.23 -3.34
CA ARG A 63 -17.51 7.11 -3.13
C ARG A 63 -16.77 5.82 -2.87
N ARG A 64 -15.66 5.60 -3.57
CA ARG A 64 -14.84 4.38 -3.51
C ARG A 64 -13.37 4.70 -3.36
N VAL A 65 -12.76 4.19 -2.29
CA VAL A 65 -11.32 4.33 -2.02
C VAL A 65 -10.69 2.95 -2.05
N LEU A 66 -9.65 2.78 -2.87
CA LEU A 66 -8.85 1.56 -2.89
C LEU A 66 -7.66 1.72 -1.94
N TYR A 67 -7.48 0.77 -1.03
CA TYR A 67 -6.27 0.57 -0.27
C TYR A 67 -5.45 -0.58 -0.88
N LEU A 68 -4.21 -0.31 -1.25
CA LEU A 68 -3.25 -1.29 -1.77
C LEU A 68 -2.04 -1.38 -0.82
N ASP A 69 -1.65 -2.59 -0.48
CA ASP A 69 -0.55 -2.87 0.45
C ASP A 69 0.48 -3.80 -0.21
N ILE A 70 1.73 -3.32 -0.32
CA ILE A 70 2.88 -4.09 -0.83
C ILE A 70 3.98 -4.32 0.23
N ASP A 71 3.66 -4.09 1.50
CA ASP A 71 4.47 -4.55 2.64
C ASP A 71 4.60 -6.08 2.61
N VAL A 72 5.68 -6.62 3.17
CA VAL A 72 5.81 -8.07 3.27
C VAL A 72 4.80 -8.70 4.23
N HIS A 73 4.29 -7.93 5.19
CA HIS A 73 3.30 -8.38 6.16
C HIS A 73 1.88 -8.07 5.68
N HIS A 74 0.93 -8.91 6.08
CA HIS A 74 -0.49 -8.66 5.78
C HIS A 74 -0.98 -7.39 6.48
N GLY A 75 -1.66 -6.50 5.73
CA GLY A 75 -2.24 -5.24 6.21
C GLY A 75 -3.51 -5.39 7.07
N ASP A 76 -3.42 -6.23 8.11
CA ASP A 76 -4.53 -6.69 8.96
C ASP A 76 -5.31 -5.56 9.64
N GLY A 77 -4.65 -4.50 10.10
CA GLY A 77 -5.32 -3.41 10.80
C GLY A 77 -6.22 -2.57 9.88
N VAL A 78 -5.80 -2.37 8.63
CA VAL A 78 -6.60 -1.65 7.63
C VAL A 78 -7.72 -2.52 7.10
N GLU A 79 -7.43 -3.81 6.85
CA GLU A 79 -8.45 -4.80 6.49
C GLU A 79 -9.56 -4.87 7.55
N ALA A 80 -9.21 -5.08 8.81
CA ALA A 80 -10.18 -5.20 9.90
C ALA A 80 -11.01 -3.92 10.09
N ALA A 81 -10.44 -2.74 9.81
CA ALA A 81 -11.15 -1.46 9.93
C ALA A 81 -12.23 -1.26 8.86
N PHE A 82 -12.14 -1.96 7.72
CA PHE A 82 -13.03 -1.80 6.57
C PHE A 82 -13.64 -3.10 6.06
N ALA A 83 -13.55 -4.19 6.84
CA ALA A 83 -14.01 -5.52 6.44
C ALA A 83 -15.49 -5.56 6.02
N ASP A 84 -16.34 -4.71 6.60
CA ASP A 84 -17.77 -4.61 6.31
C ASP A 84 -18.15 -3.51 5.30
N SER A 85 -17.16 -2.79 4.76
CA SER A 85 -17.37 -1.61 3.93
C SER A 85 -17.57 -1.94 2.46
N ASN A 86 -18.67 -1.46 1.86
CA ASN A 86 -18.85 -1.54 0.41
C ASN A 86 -18.15 -0.41 -0.38
N ARG A 87 -17.57 0.57 0.34
CA ARG A 87 -16.92 1.77 -0.22
C ARG A 87 -15.41 1.73 -0.17
N VAL A 88 -14.82 0.78 0.55
CA VAL A 88 -13.38 0.59 0.61
C VAL A 88 -13.07 -0.81 0.10
N MET A 89 -12.08 -0.92 -0.76
CA MET A 89 -11.49 -2.21 -1.12
C MET A 89 -10.09 -2.27 -0.56
N THR A 90 -9.75 -3.35 0.14
CA THR A 90 -8.40 -3.61 0.63
C THR A 90 -7.77 -4.71 -0.20
N VAL A 91 -6.55 -4.48 -0.69
CA VAL A 91 -5.77 -5.46 -1.45
C VAL A 91 -4.38 -5.56 -0.84
N SER A 92 -3.98 -6.75 -0.39
CA SER A 92 -2.68 -6.97 0.25
C SER A 92 -1.90 -8.10 -0.42
N PHE A 93 -0.65 -7.81 -0.79
CA PHE A 93 0.30 -8.75 -1.35
C PHE A 93 1.41 -9.04 -0.34
N HIS A 94 1.31 -10.15 0.38
CA HIS A 94 2.14 -10.39 1.55
C HIS A 94 2.69 -11.81 1.62
N GLN A 95 3.77 -11.98 2.37
CA GLN A 95 4.32 -13.29 2.67
C GLN A 95 3.45 -14.03 3.68
N ARG A 96 3.11 -15.27 3.34
CA ARG A 96 2.44 -16.22 4.22
C ARG A 96 3.00 -17.62 4.01
N THR A 97 3.78 -18.09 4.98
CA THR A 97 4.37 -19.44 4.99
C THR A 97 3.87 -20.20 6.22
N ASN A 98 2.96 -21.17 6.03
CA ASN A 98 2.46 -22.09 7.06
C ASN A 98 2.03 -21.44 8.39
N ASN A 99 1.52 -20.20 8.35
CA ASN A 99 1.16 -19.43 9.55
C ASN A 99 2.32 -19.14 10.52
N GLU A 100 3.56 -19.16 10.03
CA GLU A 100 4.78 -18.86 10.80
C GLU A 100 5.30 -17.44 10.58
N PHE A 101 4.58 -16.63 9.79
CA PHE A 101 4.93 -15.25 9.49
C PHE A 101 3.86 -14.31 10.04
N PHE A 102 4.30 -13.21 10.64
CA PHE A 102 3.41 -12.21 11.23
C PHE A 102 2.66 -11.43 10.13
N PRO A 103 1.42 -10.97 10.37
CA PRO A 103 0.53 -11.30 11.48
C PRO A 103 -0.03 -12.73 11.36
N PHE A 104 -0.10 -13.42 12.51
CA PHE A 104 -0.60 -14.79 12.55
C PHE A 104 -2.12 -14.84 12.35
N ASN A 105 -2.60 -15.89 11.66
CA ASN A 105 -4.01 -16.21 11.44
C ASN A 105 -4.83 -15.17 10.65
N THR A 106 -4.21 -14.37 9.79
CA THR A 106 -4.90 -13.45 8.86
C THR A 106 -4.25 -13.51 7.47
N GLY A 107 -4.86 -12.85 6.49
CA GLY A 107 -4.33 -12.76 5.13
C GLY A 107 -4.46 -14.08 4.37
N PHE A 108 -5.45 -14.91 4.69
CA PHE A 108 -5.76 -16.05 3.86
C PHE A 108 -6.41 -15.59 2.57
N VAL A 109 -6.16 -16.31 1.46
CA VAL A 109 -6.80 -16.00 0.18
C VAL A 109 -8.34 -16.03 0.26
N ASP A 110 -8.90 -16.80 1.22
CA ASP A 110 -10.33 -16.93 1.51
C ASP A 110 -10.89 -15.85 2.45
N ASP A 111 -10.04 -14.99 3.01
CA ASP A 111 -10.47 -13.82 3.78
C ASP A 111 -10.96 -12.76 2.80
N VAL A 112 -12.28 -12.68 2.61
CA VAL A 112 -12.92 -11.88 1.55
C VAL A 112 -13.80 -10.72 2.08
N GLY A 113 -13.67 -10.38 3.36
CA GLY A 113 -14.48 -9.36 4.02
C GLY A 113 -15.78 -9.93 4.59
N GLU A 114 -16.66 -9.06 5.06
CA GLU A 114 -17.88 -9.41 5.79
C GLU A 114 -19.06 -8.55 5.34
N GLY A 115 -20.30 -9.01 5.55
CA GLY A 115 -21.49 -8.19 5.33
C GLY A 115 -21.53 -7.49 3.97
N ALA A 116 -21.59 -6.15 3.96
CA ALA A 116 -21.60 -5.36 2.73
C ALA A 116 -20.21 -5.26 2.06
N GLY A 117 -19.13 -5.56 2.79
CA GLY A 117 -17.75 -5.60 2.32
C GLY A 117 -17.33 -6.92 1.69
N MET A 118 -18.21 -7.93 1.64
CA MET A 118 -17.93 -9.20 0.95
C MET A 118 -17.38 -8.98 -0.46
N TYR A 119 -16.29 -9.70 -0.76
CA TYR A 119 -15.47 -9.63 -1.97
C TYR A 119 -14.75 -8.29 -2.24
N ARG A 120 -14.68 -7.38 -1.25
CA ARG A 120 -13.88 -6.14 -1.29
C ARG A 120 -12.62 -6.20 -0.43
N THR A 121 -12.33 -7.37 0.12
CA THR A 121 -11.06 -7.68 0.76
C THR A 121 -10.38 -8.74 -0.09
N LEU A 122 -9.19 -8.45 -0.60
CA LEU A 122 -8.43 -9.34 -1.45
C LEU A 122 -7.05 -9.57 -0.85
N ASN A 123 -6.79 -10.84 -0.55
CA ASN A 123 -5.52 -11.28 -0.01
C ASN A 123 -4.76 -12.11 -1.03
N VAL A 124 -3.51 -11.74 -1.26
CA VAL A 124 -2.61 -12.38 -2.22
C VAL A 124 -1.41 -12.97 -1.48
N PRO A 125 -1.61 -14.07 -0.73
CA PRO A 125 -0.54 -14.69 0.03
C PRO A 125 0.51 -15.34 -0.89
N MET A 126 1.78 -15.17 -0.55
CA MET A 126 2.90 -15.79 -1.25
C MET A 126 3.95 -16.36 -0.30
N LYS A 127 4.80 -17.25 -0.80
CA LYS A 127 5.91 -17.84 -0.02
C LYS A 127 7.15 -16.96 -0.12
N GLU A 128 8.13 -17.25 0.73
CA GLU A 128 9.43 -16.59 0.70
C GLU A 128 10.16 -16.73 -0.65
N GLY A 129 11.03 -15.77 -0.93
CA GLY A 129 11.91 -15.73 -2.10
C GLY A 129 11.23 -15.29 -3.38
N MET A 130 10.01 -14.72 -3.33
CA MET A 130 9.34 -14.18 -4.51
C MET A 130 10.24 -13.16 -5.22
N ASP A 131 10.44 -13.36 -6.52
CA ASP A 131 11.22 -12.46 -7.39
C ASP A 131 10.31 -11.47 -8.11
N ASP A 132 10.92 -10.46 -8.75
CA ASP A 132 10.20 -9.39 -9.45
C ASP A 132 9.23 -9.94 -10.49
N GLU A 133 9.66 -10.89 -11.32
CA GLU A 133 8.85 -11.38 -12.43
C GLU A 133 7.65 -12.21 -11.94
N GLY A 134 7.84 -13.04 -10.91
CA GLY A 134 6.75 -13.76 -10.25
C GLY A 134 5.75 -12.82 -9.59
N TYR A 135 6.24 -11.81 -8.86
CA TYR A 135 5.38 -10.81 -8.20
C TYR A 135 4.53 -10.06 -9.22
N HIS A 136 5.13 -9.60 -10.33
CA HIS A 136 4.42 -8.83 -11.36
C HIS A 136 3.46 -9.67 -12.21
N ARG A 137 3.69 -10.97 -12.35
CA ARG A 137 2.73 -11.90 -12.97
C ARG A 137 1.43 -12.04 -12.15
N MET A 138 1.47 -11.80 -10.84
CA MET A 138 0.29 -11.75 -9.98
C MET A 138 -0.28 -10.34 -9.90
N PHE A 139 0.58 -9.36 -9.59
CA PHE A 139 0.18 -7.98 -9.30
C PHE A 139 -0.58 -7.34 -10.45
N ARG A 140 -0.01 -7.37 -11.67
CA ARG A 140 -0.60 -6.68 -12.82
C ARG A 140 -2.01 -7.16 -13.18
N PRO A 141 -2.29 -8.46 -13.37
CA PRO A 141 -3.64 -8.90 -13.73
C PRO A 141 -4.64 -8.66 -12.60
N ILE A 142 -4.26 -8.87 -11.33
CA ILE A 142 -5.14 -8.62 -10.18
C ILE A 142 -5.48 -7.14 -10.12
N MET A 143 -4.47 -6.26 -10.11
CA MET A 143 -4.69 -4.83 -9.95
C MET A 143 -5.38 -4.20 -11.17
N ALA A 144 -5.11 -4.69 -12.40
CA ALA A 144 -5.88 -4.30 -13.58
C ALA A 144 -7.37 -4.61 -13.39
N LYS A 145 -7.70 -5.82 -12.90
CA LYS A 145 -9.08 -6.23 -12.68
C LYS A 145 -9.73 -5.46 -11.54
N VAL A 146 -9.01 -5.21 -10.44
CA VAL A 146 -9.46 -4.34 -9.34
C VAL A 146 -9.87 -2.98 -9.86
N MET A 147 -9.01 -2.32 -10.64
CA MET A 147 -9.30 -1.00 -11.19
C MET A 147 -10.49 -1.02 -12.17
N GLU A 148 -10.64 -2.10 -12.96
CA GLU A 148 -11.76 -2.30 -13.88
C GLU A 148 -13.10 -2.43 -13.15
N VAL A 149 -13.18 -3.27 -12.11
CA VAL A 149 -14.47 -3.64 -11.48
C VAL A 149 -14.84 -2.76 -10.30
N PHE A 150 -13.86 -2.39 -9.46
CA PHE A 150 -14.10 -1.56 -8.29
C PHE A 150 -14.15 -0.08 -8.65
N GLN A 151 -13.47 0.33 -9.74
CA GLN A 151 -13.44 1.72 -10.23
C GLN A 151 -13.24 2.73 -9.09
N PRO A 152 -12.13 2.65 -8.33
CA PRO A 152 -11.87 3.57 -7.24
C PRO A 152 -11.70 5.00 -7.76
N GLU A 153 -12.11 5.98 -6.95
CA GLU A 153 -11.94 7.41 -7.26
C GLU A 153 -10.70 8.00 -6.55
N ALA A 154 -10.12 7.27 -5.60
CA ALA A 154 -8.82 7.56 -4.98
C ALA A 154 -8.14 6.27 -4.53
N VAL A 155 -6.80 6.28 -4.49
CA VAL A 155 -5.97 5.14 -4.08
C VAL A 155 -5.06 5.57 -2.93
N VAL A 156 -5.01 4.75 -1.87
CA VAL A 156 -4.00 4.82 -0.82
C VAL A 156 -3.11 3.60 -0.96
N MET A 157 -1.84 3.80 -1.29
CA MET A 157 -0.86 2.75 -1.49
C MET A 157 0.19 2.79 -0.38
N GLN A 158 0.25 1.73 0.41
CA GLN A 158 1.31 1.49 1.39
C GLN A 158 2.49 0.85 0.65
N CYS A 159 3.67 1.46 0.75
CA CYS A 159 4.88 1.08 0.02
C CYS A 159 5.94 0.50 0.99
N GLY A 160 5.54 -0.44 1.84
CA GLY A 160 6.43 -1.14 2.76
C GLY A 160 7.64 -1.72 2.03
N ALA A 161 8.83 -1.35 2.48
CA ALA A 161 10.11 -1.66 1.84
C ALA A 161 10.76 -2.94 2.42
N ASP A 162 10.13 -3.62 3.36
CA ASP A 162 10.57 -4.91 3.88
C ASP A 162 10.25 -6.10 2.95
N SER A 163 9.49 -5.88 1.87
CA SER A 163 9.38 -6.83 0.76
C SER A 163 10.62 -6.86 -0.15
N LEU A 164 11.58 -5.95 0.05
CA LEU A 164 12.82 -5.91 -0.70
C LEU A 164 13.79 -7.04 -0.34
N SER A 165 14.59 -7.42 -1.33
CA SER A 165 15.71 -8.33 -1.15
C SER A 165 16.69 -7.79 -0.11
N GLY A 166 17.05 -8.65 0.83
CA GLY A 166 18.02 -8.32 1.87
C GLY A 166 17.46 -7.50 3.03
N ASP A 167 16.14 -7.36 3.15
CA ASP A 167 15.53 -6.89 4.39
C ASP A 167 15.87 -7.82 5.58
N LYS A 168 15.83 -7.29 6.81
CA LYS A 168 16.16 -8.04 8.03
C LYS A 168 15.03 -8.92 8.54
N LEU A 169 13.77 -8.55 8.28
CA LEU A 169 12.59 -9.26 8.75
C LEU A 169 11.84 -9.95 7.61
N GLY A 170 11.65 -9.24 6.50
CA GLY A 170 11.01 -9.77 5.31
C GLY A 170 11.87 -10.82 4.60
N ARG A 171 11.20 -11.75 3.90
CA ARG A 171 11.88 -12.84 3.18
C ARG A 171 11.45 -12.94 1.72
N LEU A 172 10.88 -11.88 1.16
CA LEU A 172 10.73 -11.76 -0.29
C LEU A 172 12.08 -11.33 -0.91
N ASN A 173 12.15 -11.30 -2.24
CA ASN A 173 13.38 -11.05 -2.98
C ASN A 173 13.21 -9.98 -4.07
N LEU A 174 12.42 -8.95 -3.78
CA LEU A 174 12.14 -7.88 -4.75
C LEU A 174 13.34 -6.95 -4.88
N SER A 175 13.61 -6.51 -6.11
CA SER A 175 14.51 -5.38 -6.35
C SER A 175 13.77 -4.04 -6.16
N ILE A 176 14.50 -2.95 -5.98
CA ILE A 176 13.92 -1.59 -5.99
C ILE A 176 13.16 -1.33 -7.30
N ARG A 177 13.65 -1.83 -8.44
CA ARG A 177 12.95 -1.68 -9.72
C ARG A 177 11.66 -2.50 -9.74
N GLY A 178 11.69 -3.71 -9.21
CA GLY A 178 10.52 -4.58 -9.08
C GLY A 178 9.45 -3.96 -8.20
N HIS A 179 9.83 -3.46 -7.04
CA HIS A 179 8.93 -2.79 -6.10
C HIS A 179 8.32 -1.51 -6.71
N ALA A 180 9.15 -0.63 -7.29
CA ALA A 180 8.68 0.61 -7.91
C ALA A 180 7.87 0.41 -9.22
N ARG A 181 7.95 -0.74 -9.88
CA ARG A 181 7.04 -1.10 -11.00
C ARG A 181 5.59 -1.17 -10.52
N CYS A 182 5.33 -1.48 -9.25
CA CYS A 182 3.98 -1.45 -8.66
C CYS A 182 3.46 -0.01 -8.61
N VAL A 183 4.28 0.93 -8.12
CA VAL A 183 3.95 2.37 -8.09
C VAL A 183 3.73 2.91 -9.50
N ALA A 184 4.62 2.56 -10.45
CA ALA A 184 4.48 2.98 -11.85
C ALA A 184 3.17 2.47 -12.48
N PHE A 185 2.78 1.22 -12.18
CA PHE A 185 1.54 0.64 -12.66
C PHE A 185 0.32 1.36 -12.07
N MET A 186 0.29 1.60 -10.76
CA MET A 186 -0.84 2.30 -10.12
C MET A 186 -0.94 3.76 -10.56
N ARG A 187 0.20 4.45 -10.71
CA ARG A 187 0.27 5.80 -11.27
C ARG A 187 -0.36 5.89 -12.67
N SER A 188 -0.24 4.83 -13.48
CA SER A 188 -0.75 4.84 -14.87
C SER A 188 -2.28 4.97 -14.99
N PHE A 189 -3.04 4.70 -13.92
CA PHE A 189 -4.49 4.84 -13.92
C PHE A 189 -4.98 6.28 -13.73
N ASN A 190 -4.08 7.23 -13.40
CA ASN A 190 -4.40 8.67 -13.25
C ASN A 190 -5.58 8.94 -12.32
N VAL A 191 -5.61 8.26 -11.18
CA VAL A 191 -6.52 8.54 -10.06
C VAL A 191 -5.72 9.17 -8.91
N PRO A 192 -6.32 10.05 -8.08
CA PRO A 192 -5.67 10.60 -6.89
C PRO A 192 -4.95 9.52 -6.09
N LEU A 193 -3.64 9.67 -5.89
CA LEU A 193 -2.79 8.63 -5.32
C LEU A 193 -2.04 9.13 -4.09
N LEU A 194 -2.29 8.51 -2.94
CA LEU A 194 -1.53 8.71 -1.71
C LEU A 194 -0.50 7.58 -1.57
N LEU A 195 0.80 7.92 -1.61
CA LEU A 195 1.88 6.98 -1.29
C LEU A 195 2.30 7.13 0.17
N LEU A 196 2.34 6.01 0.89
CA LEU A 196 2.77 5.93 2.28
C LEU A 196 4.00 5.04 2.41
N GLY A 197 4.73 5.19 3.51
CA GLY A 197 5.83 4.30 3.87
C GLY A 197 5.32 2.94 4.36
N GLY A 198 5.92 2.42 5.43
CA GLY A 198 5.60 1.11 5.98
C GLY A 198 6.77 0.46 6.71
N GLY A 199 6.80 -0.87 6.72
CA GLY A 199 7.95 -1.65 7.18
C GLY A 199 9.20 -1.45 6.31
N GLY A 200 10.35 -1.86 6.84
CA GLY A 200 11.65 -1.71 6.18
C GLY A 200 12.78 -1.60 7.20
N TYR A 201 13.64 -2.61 7.27
CA TYR A 201 14.56 -2.82 8.39
C TYR A 201 16.04 -2.88 7.97
N THR A 202 16.30 -2.83 6.66
CA THR A 202 17.60 -2.48 6.08
C THR A 202 17.56 -1.03 5.57
N VAL A 203 17.84 -0.08 6.46
CA VAL A 203 17.53 1.36 6.30
C VAL A 203 18.08 2.02 5.02
N ASN A 204 19.26 1.63 4.56
CA ASN A 204 19.86 2.11 3.32
C ASN A 204 19.06 1.64 2.08
N HIS A 205 18.51 0.43 2.12
CA HIS A 205 17.62 -0.08 1.07
C HIS A 205 16.28 0.65 1.08
N VAL A 206 15.72 0.92 2.27
CA VAL A 206 14.47 1.69 2.43
C VAL A 206 14.61 3.08 1.81
N ALA A 207 15.69 3.79 2.17
CA ALA A 207 15.95 5.13 1.64
C ALA A 207 16.17 5.12 0.12
N ALA A 208 16.91 4.13 -0.42
CA ALA A 208 17.07 3.99 -1.87
C ALA A 208 15.75 3.67 -2.58
N CYS A 209 14.89 2.82 -2.00
CA CYS A 209 13.59 2.46 -2.54
C CYS A 209 12.66 3.66 -2.63
N TRP A 210 12.40 4.33 -1.50
CA TRP A 210 11.47 5.46 -1.45
C TRP A 210 11.99 6.68 -2.23
N CYS A 211 13.32 6.85 -2.34
CA CYS A 211 13.91 7.83 -3.27
C CYS A 211 13.54 7.52 -4.73
N TYR A 212 13.73 6.27 -5.16
CA TYR A 212 13.41 5.85 -6.53
C TYR A 212 11.89 5.87 -6.80
N GLU A 213 11.06 5.45 -5.85
CA GLU A 213 9.60 5.53 -5.97
C GLU A 213 9.10 6.97 -6.02
N THR A 214 9.75 7.90 -5.30
CA THR A 214 9.47 9.33 -5.44
C THR A 214 9.73 9.80 -6.87
N ALA A 215 10.86 9.41 -7.47
CA ALA A 215 11.17 9.72 -8.86
C ALA A 215 10.12 9.15 -9.84
N VAL A 216 9.67 7.90 -9.61
CA VAL A 216 8.58 7.29 -10.38
C VAL A 216 7.28 8.07 -10.24
N ALA A 217 6.91 8.47 -9.02
CA ALA A 217 5.70 9.25 -8.74
C ALA A 217 5.68 10.56 -9.52
N VAL A 218 6.80 11.31 -9.50
CA VAL A 218 6.92 12.60 -10.22
C VAL A 218 7.27 12.45 -11.71
N GLY A 219 7.38 11.21 -12.22
CA GLY A 219 7.69 10.94 -13.62
C GLY A 219 9.09 11.40 -14.05
N LYS A 220 10.08 11.22 -13.18
CA LYS A 220 11.48 11.57 -13.43
C LYS A 220 12.36 10.34 -13.47
N GLU A 221 13.31 10.34 -14.42
CA GLU A 221 14.44 9.43 -14.39
C GLU A 221 15.54 10.04 -13.51
N ILE A 222 16.21 9.18 -12.74
CA ILE A 222 17.34 9.55 -11.89
C ILE A 222 18.53 8.64 -12.18
N HIS A 223 19.74 9.16 -11.98
CA HIS A 223 20.95 8.36 -12.09
C HIS A 223 21.01 7.29 -10.99
N ASP A 224 21.66 6.17 -11.32
CA ASP A 224 21.84 5.08 -10.36
C ASP A 224 22.89 5.42 -9.29
N ASP A 225 23.81 6.35 -9.58
CA ASP A 225 24.78 6.84 -8.60
C ASP A 225 24.11 7.69 -7.52
N ILE A 226 24.35 7.32 -6.26
CA ILE A 226 23.92 8.10 -5.10
C ILE A 226 24.85 9.32 -4.97
N PRO A 227 24.30 10.54 -4.97
CA PRO A 227 25.12 11.74 -4.83
C PRO A 227 25.75 11.80 -3.43
N PRO A 228 26.92 12.44 -3.25
CA PRO A 228 27.50 12.64 -1.93
C PRO A 228 26.56 13.38 -0.98
N HIS A 229 26.40 12.87 0.24
CA HIS A 229 25.61 13.50 1.31
C HIS A 229 26.05 12.98 2.69
N TRP A 230 25.61 13.59 3.78
CA TRP A 230 26.06 13.24 5.15
C TRP A 230 25.80 11.78 5.61
N TYR A 231 25.01 11.02 4.85
CA TYR A 231 24.65 9.64 5.15
C TYR A 231 25.13 8.65 4.07
N ASP A 232 25.96 9.09 3.12
CA ASP A 232 26.41 8.28 1.99
C ASP A 232 27.22 7.03 2.43
N HIS A 233 27.91 7.10 3.56
CA HIS A 233 28.62 5.98 4.18
C HIS A 233 27.72 4.76 4.47
N TYR A 234 26.41 4.93 4.65
CA TYR A 234 25.46 3.81 4.77
C TYR A 234 25.34 2.98 3.49
N TYR A 235 25.77 3.53 2.36
CA TYR A 235 25.65 2.93 1.03
C TYR A 235 26.95 2.32 0.51
N GLN A 236 28.00 2.29 1.34
CA GLN A 236 29.31 1.77 0.97
C GLN A 236 29.22 0.31 0.48
N ASP A 237 28.48 -0.54 1.19
CA ASP A 237 28.35 -1.96 0.87
C ASP A 237 27.48 -2.24 -0.37
N GLN A 238 26.66 -1.26 -0.79
CA GLN A 238 25.91 -1.31 -2.06
C GLN A 238 26.59 -0.54 -3.19
N GLY A 239 27.85 -0.13 -3.00
CA GLY A 239 28.65 0.54 -4.02
C GLY A 239 28.16 1.95 -4.37
N TYR A 240 27.48 2.63 -3.43
CA TYR A 240 26.88 3.95 -3.65
C TYR A 240 25.88 3.97 -4.84
N LYS A 241 25.20 2.85 -5.09
CA LYS A 241 24.16 2.73 -6.11
C LYS A 241 22.78 2.69 -5.51
N ILE A 242 21.78 3.30 -6.17
CA ILE A 242 20.37 3.15 -5.81
C ILE A 242 19.97 1.68 -6.00
N HIS A 243 20.26 1.11 -7.16
CA HIS A 243 19.93 -0.27 -7.49
C HIS A 243 21.05 -1.23 -7.08
N TYR A 244 20.85 -1.90 -5.96
CA TYR A 244 21.75 -2.95 -5.49
C TYR A 244 21.35 -4.34 -6.03
N PRO A 245 22.31 -5.28 -6.15
CA PRO A 245 22.01 -6.66 -6.58
C PRO A 245 21.09 -7.40 -5.60
N VAL A 246 20.05 -8.07 -6.11
CA VAL A 246 19.21 -8.95 -5.29
C VAL A 246 19.99 -10.20 -4.87
N LYS A 247 19.68 -10.73 -3.67
CA LYS A 247 20.30 -11.95 -3.16
C LYS A 247 19.95 -13.16 -4.04
N GLN A 248 20.96 -13.98 -4.31
CA GLN A 248 20.74 -15.31 -4.91
C GLN A 248 20.10 -16.21 -3.86
N GLY A 249 18.98 -16.84 -4.20
CA GLY A 249 18.22 -17.64 -3.25
C GLY A 249 17.17 -18.51 -3.92
N ARG A 250 16.65 -19.47 -3.16
CA ARG A 250 15.57 -20.34 -3.65
C ARG A 250 14.24 -19.58 -3.56
N ASN A 251 13.62 -19.35 -4.71
CA ASN A 251 12.22 -18.93 -4.76
C ASN A 251 11.33 -20.13 -4.37
N LYS A 252 10.64 -20.07 -3.22
CA LYS A 252 9.73 -21.14 -2.76
C LYS A 252 8.34 -21.05 -3.38
N ASN A 253 8.09 -20.00 -4.18
CA ASN A 253 6.93 -19.91 -5.04
C ASN A 253 7.26 -20.68 -6.31
N ASP A 254 6.84 -21.94 -6.36
CA ASP A 254 7.05 -22.79 -7.53
C ASP A 254 6.61 -22.06 -8.81
N LYS A 255 7.40 -22.13 -9.88
CA LYS A 255 7.26 -21.29 -11.08
C LYS A 255 6.00 -21.60 -11.93
N GLY A 256 5.09 -22.43 -11.44
CA GLY A 256 3.82 -22.78 -12.08
C GLY A 256 2.61 -22.64 -11.16
N GLU A 257 2.19 -23.74 -10.54
CA GLU A 257 0.80 -23.90 -10.08
C GLU A 257 0.39 -23.02 -8.89
N ALA A 258 1.28 -22.75 -7.93
CA ALA A 258 0.89 -22.11 -6.67
C ALA A 258 0.47 -20.64 -6.85
N TYR A 259 1.26 -19.82 -7.57
CA TYR A 259 0.88 -18.42 -7.81
C TYR A 259 -0.25 -18.32 -8.85
N ILE A 260 -0.31 -19.22 -9.84
CA ILE A 260 -1.43 -19.26 -10.80
C ILE A 260 -2.73 -19.58 -10.06
N THR A 261 -2.72 -20.56 -9.17
CA THR A 261 -3.89 -20.94 -8.36
C THR A 261 -4.33 -19.77 -7.48
N THR A 262 -3.40 -19.11 -6.79
CA THR A 262 -3.71 -17.95 -5.95
C THR A 262 -4.27 -16.79 -6.78
N THR A 263 -3.63 -16.48 -7.91
CA THR A 263 -4.07 -15.41 -8.83
C THR A 263 -5.47 -15.70 -9.37
N ASN A 264 -5.72 -16.91 -9.87
CA ASN A 264 -7.02 -17.31 -10.39
C ASN A 264 -8.11 -17.26 -9.31
N LYS A 265 -7.79 -17.66 -8.08
CA LYS A 265 -8.73 -17.61 -6.97
C LYS A 265 -9.10 -16.17 -6.59
N VAL A 266 -8.11 -15.28 -6.51
CA VAL A 266 -8.35 -13.84 -6.29
C VAL A 266 -9.18 -13.23 -7.42
N LEU A 267 -8.92 -13.61 -8.68
CA LEU A 267 -9.72 -13.18 -9.83
C LEU A 267 -11.15 -13.75 -9.80
N ASP A 268 -11.35 -14.99 -9.32
CA ASP A 268 -12.70 -15.55 -9.10
C ASP A 268 -13.44 -14.78 -8.01
N HIS A 269 -12.79 -14.42 -6.90
CA HIS A 269 -13.39 -13.58 -5.85
C HIS A 269 -13.81 -12.22 -6.43
N LEU A 270 -12.95 -11.57 -7.20
CA LEU A 270 -13.27 -10.32 -7.91
C LEU A 270 -14.46 -10.48 -8.87
N SER A 271 -14.61 -11.64 -9.52
CA SER A 271 -15.74 -11.92 -10.41
C SER A 271 -17.09 -12.00 -9.69
N LYS A 272 -17.09 -12.20 -8.36
CA LYS A 272 -18.31 -12.20 -7.53
C LYS A 272 -18.82 -10.80 -7.20
N LEU A 273 -18.01 -9.76 -7.42
CA LEU A 273 -18.49 -8.39 -7.29
C LEU A 273 -19.46 -8.10 -8.43
N GLU A 274 -20.70 -7.77 -8.09
CA GLU A 274 -21.59 -7.10 -9.04
C GLU A 274 -20.89 -5.82 -9.52
N ALA A 275 -20.82 -5.63 -10.85
CA ALA A 275 -20.31 -4.39 -11.43
C ALA A 275 -21.05 -3.21 -10.79
N ALA A 276 -20.30 -2.28 -10.20
CA ALA A 276 -20.78 -1.38 -9.15
C ALA A 276 -22.19 -0.81 -9.40
N PRO A 277 -23.22 -1.19 -8.61
CA PRO A 277 -24.51 -0.51 -8.67
C PRO A 277 -24.34 0.95 -8.25
N SER A 278 -25.10 1.85 -8.87
CA SER A 278 -25.11 3.27 -8.56
C SER A 278 -25.53 3.50 -7.10
N VAL A 279 -24.58 3.80 -6.21
CA VAL A 279 -24.88 4.15 -4.82
C VAL A 279 -25.59 5.50 -4.79
N GLN A 280 -26.82 5.55 -4.25
CA GLN A 280 -27.55 6.79 -4.04
C GLN A 280 -26.87 7.65 -2.97
N PHE A 281 -26.67 8.94 -3.28
CA PHE A 281 -26.11 9.93 -2.36
C PHE A 281 -27.10 10.24 -1.23
N LYS A 282 -26.59 10.37 0.00
CA LYS A 282 -27.14 11.35 0.95
C LYS A 282 -26.26 12.58 0.83
N ASP A 283 -26.83 13.70 0.39
CA ASP A 283 -26.12 14.97 0.31
C ASP A 283 -25.41 15.25 1.63
N PRO A 284 -24.10 15.57 1.62
CA PRO A 284 -23.45 16.09 2.80
C PRO A 284 -24.20 17.34 3.26
N LYS A 285 -24.49 17.44 4.57
CA LYS A 285 -25.14 18.62 5.13
C LYS A 285 -24.36 19.85 4.67
N LYS A 286 -25.05 20.76 3.96
CA LYS A 286 -24.47 22.04 3.52
C LYS A 286 -23.70 22.67 4.68
N PRO A 287 -22.43 23.07 4.50
CA PRO A 287 -21.73 23.82 5.52
C PRO A 287 -22.54 25.07 5.84
N ALA A 288 -22.75 25.32 7.14
CA ALA A 288 -23.40 26.54 7.59
C ALA A 288 -22.63 27.74 7.05
N THR A 289 -23.37 28.70 6.48
CA THR A 289 -22.85 29.96 5.94
C THR A 289 -21.93 30.61 6.98
N ILE A 290 -20.63 30.63 6.71
CA ILE A 290 -19.67 31.37 7.52
C ILE A 290 -19.85 32.84 7.15
N HIS A 291 -20.55 33.59 8.00
CA HIS A 291 -20.55 35.04 7.94
C HIS A 291 -19.16 35.54 8.35
N ALA A 292 -18.39 36.02 7.38
CA ALA A 292 -17.15 36.74 7.63
C ALA A 292 -17.50 38.10 8.26
N HIS A 293 -17.37 38.20 9.59
CA HIS A 293 -17.27 39.48 10.26
C HIS A 293 -15.81 39.92 10.24
N TYR A 294 -15.51 40.92 9.41
CA TYR A 294 -14.26 41.67 9.54
C TYR A 294 -14.35 42.52 10.81
N LEU A 295 -13.44 42.29 11.75
CA LEU A 295 -13.14 43.21 12.84
C LEU A 295 -11.86 43.95 12.46
N PHE A 296 -11.96 45.28 12.44
CA PHE A 296 -10.81 46.20 12.41
C PHE A 296 -9.98 46.09 13.69
#